data_AF-A0AAD9DC51-F1
#
_entry.id   AF-A0AAD9DC51-F1
#
_cell.length_a   1.000
_cell.length_b   1.000
_cell.length_c   1.000
_cell.angle_alpha   90.00
_cell.angle_beta   90.00
_cell.angle_gamma   90.00
#
_symmetry.space_group_name_H-M   'P 1'
#
loop_
_entity.id
_entity.type
_entity.pdbx_description
1 polymer ?
#
loop_
_entity_poly.entity_id
_entity_poly.type
_entity_poly.pdbx_seq_one_letter_code
_entity_poly.pdbx_strand_id
1 'polypeptide(L)'
;SAIAFAQELSIALNVASLLPQLKQNFIRKSSGSYSSVTASLASAGCTIRLFTTFELTNGDPLLLVNYGVALALNLSLLLQIIYYATQKEGKTLSQLYLADVKSDS
;
A
#
# COMPACT_ATOMS: atom_id res chain seq x y z
N SER A 1 10.27 3.93 21.87
CA SER A 1 8.95 4.36 22.36
C SER A 1 7.88 3.37 21.92
N ALA A 2 7.05 2.87 22.84
CA ALA A 2 6.00 1.87 22.54
C ALA A 2 5.02 2.32 21.41
N ILE A 3 4.89 3.63 21.22
CA ILE A 3 4.07 4.26 20.17
C ILE A 3 4.56 3.92 18.76
N ALA A 4 5.88 3.86 18.55
CA ALA A 4 6.45 3.50 17.26
C ALA A 4 6.12 2.04 16.91
N PHE A 5 6.31 1.12 17.85
CA PHE A 5 5.96 -0.29 17.67
C PHE A 5 4.46 -0.51 17.40
N ALA A 6 3.59 0.27 18.04
CA ALA A 6 2.15 0.20 17.80
C ALA A 6 1.77 0.70 16.39
N GLN A 7 2.41 1.76 15.89
CA GLN A 7 2.21 2.23 14.51
C GLN A 7 2.70 1.20 13.49
N GLU A 8 3.86 0.57 13.74
CA GLU A 8 4.40 -0.49 12.89
C GLU A 8 3.45 -1.69 12.77
N LEU A 9 2.79 -2.06 13.88
CA LEU A 9 1.80 -3.15 13.92
C LEU A 9 0.48 -2.78 13.23
N SER A 10 0.01 -1.54 13.39
CA SER A 10 -1.16 -1.03 12.67
C SER A 10 -0.95 -1.05 11.15
N ILE A 11 0.26 -0.72 10.70
CA ILE A 11 0.63 -0.85 9.28
C ILE A 11 0.63 -2.32 8.86
N ALA A 12 1.17 -3.23 9.68
CA ALA A 12 1.16 -4.67 9.39
C ALA A 12 -0.26 -5.27 9.31
N LEU A 13 -1.18 -4.84 10.19
CA LEU A 13 -2.59 -5.23 10.14
C LEU A 13 -3.30 -4.67 8.91
N ASN A 14 -2.97 -3.44 8.50
CA ASN A 14 -3.47 -2.86 7.26
C ASN A 14 -2.95 -3.65 6.04
N VAL A 15 -1.69 -4.11 6.08
CA VAL A 15 -1.09 -4.98 5.05
C VAL A 15 -1.83 -6.31 4.92
N ALA A 16 -2.26 -6.93 6.03
CA ALA A 16 -3.06 -8.15 5.98
C ALA A 16 -4.42 -7.95 5.27
N SER A 17 -4.97 -6.74 5.34
CA SER A 17 -6.22 -6.36 4.67
C SER A 17 -6.04 -6.12 3.17
N LEU A 18 -4.81 -5.93 2.69
CA LEU A 18 -4.52 -5.77 1.26
C LEU A 18 -4.85 -7.03 0.47
N LEU A 19 -4.64 -8.23 1.02
CA LEU A 19 -4.89 -9.50 0.32
C LEU A 19 -6.35 -9.67 -0.12
N PRO A 20 -7.37 -9.53 0.76
CA PRO A 20 -8.76 -9.55 0.32
C PRO A 20 -9.10 -8.35 -0.57
N GLN A 21 -8.52 -7.17 -0.33
CA GLN A 21 -8.72 -5.99 -1.19
C GLN A 21 -8.25 -6.25 -2.63
N LEU A 22 -7.06 -6.85 -2.79
CA LEU A 22 -6.45 -7.19 -4.07
C LEU A 22 -7.33 -8.16 -4.84
N LYS A 23 -7.84 -9.18 -4.15
CA LYS A 23 -8.78 -10.15 -4.72
C LYS A 23 -10.09 -9.49 -5.13
N GLN A 24 -10.64 -8.59 -4.31
CA GLN A 24 -11.86 -7.88 -4.63
C GLN A 24 -11.71 -6.91 -5.80
N ASN A 25 -10.61 -6.15 -5.85
CA ASN A 25 -10.30 -5.26 -6.98
C ASN A 25 -10.15 -6.05 -8.27
N PHE A 26 -9.48 -7.21 -8.23
CA PHE A 26 -9.37 -8.09 -9.38
C PHE A 26 -10.72 -8.65 -9.85
N ILE A 27 -11.58 -9.10 -8.92
CA ILE A 27 -12.92 -9.63 -9.25
C ILE A 27 -13.84 -8.52 -9.79
N ARG A 28 -13.85 -7.36 -9.13
CA ARG A 28 -14.70 -6.22 -9.49
C ARG A 28 -14.20 -5.46 -10.71
N LYS A 29 -12.92 -5.63 -11.08
CA LYS A 29 -12.22 -4.87 -12.14
C LYS A 29 -12.39 -3.36 -12.00
N SER A 30 -12.45 -2.88 -10.76
CA SER A 30 -12.61 -1.46 -10.39
C SER A 30 -11.56 -1.13 -9.32
N SER A 31 -11.19 0.15 -9.23
CA SER A 31 -10.23 0.62 -8.22
C SER A 31 -10.75 0.43 -6.78
N GLY A 32 -12.04 0.16 -6.62
CA GLY A 32 -12.67 -0.06 -5.31
C GLY A 32 -12.76 1.22 -4.48
N SER A 33 -13.05 1.05 -3.19
CA SER A 33 -13.12 2.15 -2.20
C SER A 33 -11.79 2.38 -1.47
N TYR A 34 -10.71 1.70 -1.91
CA TYR A 34 -9.44 1.80 -1.21
C TYR A 34 -8.70 3.07 -1.62
N SER A 35 -8.25 3.81 -0.62
CA SER A 35 -7.56 5.09 -0.77
C SER A 35 -6.25 4.93 -1.55
N SER A 36 -6.15 5.61 -2.68
CA SER A 36 -4.92 5.63 -3.50
C SER A 36 -3.77 6.32 -2.77
N VAL A 37 -4.07 7.33 -1.93
CA VAL A 37 -3.08 8.01 -1.09
C VAL A 37 -2.52 7.03 -0.06
N THR A 38 -3.40 6.27 0.60
CA THR A 38 -3.01 5.28 1.61
C THR A 38 -2.13 4.18 1.00
N ALA A 39 -2.51 3.61 -0.15
CA ALA A 39 -1.69 2.60 -0.83
C ALA A 39 -0.29 3.12 -1.21
N SER A 40 -0.20 4.40 -1.60
CA SER A 40 1.06 5.03 -1.99
C SER A 40 1.95 5.32 -0.78
N LEU A 41 1.36 5.82 0.31
CA LEU A 41 2.08 6.07 1.55
C LEU A 41 2.55 4.77 2.19
N ALA A 42 1.74 3.71 2.16
CA ALA A 42 2.12 2.38 2.63
C ALA A 42 3.27 1.78 1.80
N SER A 43 3.22 1.95 0.46
CA SER A 43 4.32 1.56 -0.43
C SER A 43 5.61 2.30 -0.08
N ALA A 44 5.55 3.62 0.07
CA ALA A 44 6.71 4.44 0.45
C ALA A 44 7.27 4.04 1.84
N GLY A 45 6.39 3.82 2.82
CA GLY A 45 6.77 3.36 4.15
C GLY A 45 7.46 1.99 4.13
N CYS A 46 6.96 1.04 3.34
CA CYS A 46 7.60 -0.27 3.19
C CYS A 46 8.99 -0.15 2.54
N THR A 47 9.16 0.73 1.55
CA THR A 47 10.47 1.01 0.94
C THR A 47 11.46 1.59 1.94
N ILE A 48 11.05 2.59 2.72
CA ILE A 48 11.88 3.18 3.78
C ILE A 48 12.29 2.10 4.79
N ARG A 49 11.37 1.20 5.13
CA ARG A 49 11.62 0.14 6.10
C ARG A 49 12.57 -0.92 5.56
N LEU A 50 12.44 -1.30 4.29
CA LEU A 50 13.38 -2.15 3.57
C LEU A 50 14.80 -1.57 3.60
N PHE A 51 14.94 -0.28 3.28
CA PHE A 51 16.23 0.42 3.28
C PHE A 51 16.81 0.50 4.69
N THR A 52 15.99 0.93 5.66
CA THR A 52 16.37 1.01 7.08
C THR A 52 16.79 -0.35 7.63
N THR A 53 16.10 -1.44 7.32
CA THR A 53 16.49 -2.81 7.73
C THR A 53 17.81 -3.25 7.09
N PHE A 54 18.01 -2.91 5.82
CA PHE A 54 19.27 -3.19 5.14
C PHE A 54 20.44 -2.48 5.85
N GLU A 55 20.29 -1.20 6.17
CA GLU A 55 21.31 -0.37 6.82
C GLU A 55 21.51 -0.71 8.31
N LEU A 56 20.44 -0.83 9.11
CA LEU A 56 20.54 -0.98 10.57
C LEU A 56 20.63 -2.44 11.06
N THR A 57 20.12 -3.40 10.30
CA THR A 57 20.07 -4.82 10.74
C THR A 57 21.07 -5.70 9.99
N ASN A 58 22.08 -5.10 9.31
CA ASN A 58 23.03 -5.81 8.45
C ASN A 58 22.34 -6.73 7.42
N GLY A 59 21.14 -6.34 6.99
CA GLY A 59 20.34 -7.15 6.09
C GLY A 59 19.85 -8.48 6.70
N ASP A 60 19.27 -8.45 7.90
CA ASP A 60 18.53 -9.60 8.43
C ASP A 60 17.55 -10.14 7.36
N PRO A 61 17.77 -11.38 6.89
CA PRO A 61 17.05 -11.89 5.72
C PRO A 61 15.56 -12.10 5.98
N LEU A 62 15.16 -12.34 7.24
CA LEU A 62 13.76 -12.55 7.59
C LEU A 62 12.99 -11.22 7.51
N LEU A 63 13.55 -10.14 8.06
CA LEU A 63 12.95 -8.81 7.99
C LEU A 63 12.93 -8.27 6.56
N LEU A 64 14.01 -8.48 5.80
CA LEU A 64 14.09 -8.13 4.37
C LEU A 64 13.00 -8.82 3.55
N VAL A 65 12.81 -10.13 3.73
CA VAL A 65 11.76 -10.88 3.01
C VAL A 65 10.38 -10.39 3.43
N ASN A 66 10.14 -10.18 4.73
CA ASN A 66 8.85 -9.74 5.23
C ASN A 66 8.46 -8.35 4.66
N TYR A 67 9.37 -7.38 4.72
CA TYR A 67 9.12 -6.04 4.15
C TYR A 67 9.13 -6.04 2.63
N GLY A 68 9.89 -6.94 2.00
CA GLY A 68 9.85 -7.19 0.56
C GLY A 68 8.48 -7.66 0.08
N VAL A 69 7.91 -8.66 0.76
CA VAL A 69 6.56 -9.16 0.45
C VAL A 69 5.52 -8.08 0.71
N ALA A 70 5.62 -7.36 1.84
CA ALA A 70 4.71 -6.26 2.14
C ALA A 70 4.77 -5.16 1.07
N LEU A 71 5.97 -4.76 0.64
CA LEU A 71 6.16 -3.80 -0.44
C LEU A 71 5.52 -4.30 -1.74
N ALA A 72 5.79 -5.55 -2.13
CA ALA A 72 5.25 -6.14 -3.35
C ALA A 72 3.72 -6.18 -3.36
N LEU A 73 3.09 -6.50 -2.22
CA LEU A 73 1.63 -6.49 -2.07
C LEU A 73 1.06 -5.07 -2.19
N ASN A 74 1.65 -4.09 -1.49
CA ASN A 74 1.23 -2.70 -1.56
C ASN A 74 1.38 -2.13 -2.98
N LEU A 75 2.51 -2.42 -3.64
CA LEU A 75 2.75 -1.99 -5.02
C LEU A 75 1.75 -2.62 -5.98
N SER A 76 1.48 -3.92 -5.82
CA SER A 76 0.50 -4.63 -6.65
C SER A 76 -0.90 -4.05 -6.49
N LEU A 77 -1.29 -3.69 -5.27
CA LEU A 77 -2.58 -3.04 -5.02
C LEU A 77 -2.62 -1.66 -5.66
N LEU A 78 -1.59 -0.84 -5.44
CA LEU A 78 -1.48 0.49 -6.03
C LEU A 78 -1.56 0.43 -7.56
N LEU A 79 -0.84 -0.49 -8.18
CA LEU A 79 -0.87 -0.71 -9.62
C LEU A 79 -2.26 -1.13 -10.09
N GLN A 80 -2.96 -2.01 -9.38
CA GLN A 80 -4.34 -2.37 -9.73
C GLN A 80 -5.29 -1.17 -9.62
N ILE A 81 -5.19 -0.40 -8.54
CA ILE A 81 -6.01 0.81 -8.34
C ILE A 81 -5.78 1.78 -9.51
N ILE A 82 -4.52 2.09 -9.83
CA ILE A 82 -4.16 2.98 -10.93
C ILE A 82 -4.65 2.42 -12.26
N TYR A 83 -4.37 1.15 -12.54
CA TYR A 83 -4.72 0.51 -13.81
C TYR A 83 -6.24 0.48 -14.03
N TYR A 84 -7.03 0.09 -13.03
CA TYR A 84 -8.48 0.08 -13.15
C TYR A 84 -9.05 1.50 -13.21
N ALA A 85 -8.53 2.44 -12.40
CA ALA A 85 -8.98 3.83 -12.46
C ALA A 85 -8.73 4.47 -13.83
N THR A 86 -7.54 4.26 -14.43
CA THR A 86 -7.19 4.86 -15.73
C THR A 86 -7.85 4.12 -16.89
N GLN A 87 -7.71 2.78 -16.95
CA GLN A 87 -8.15 2.00 -18.12
C GLN A 87 -9.63 1.64 -18.11
N LYS A 88 -10.26 1.51 -16.93
CA LYS A 88 -11.70 1.16 -16.83
C LYS A 88 -12.57 2.36 -16.51
N GLU A 89 -12.11 3.24 -15.64
CA GLU A 89 -12.91 4.36 -15.16
C GLU A 89 -12.57 5.69 -15.85
N GLY A 90 -11.51 5.72 -16.67
CA GLY A 90 -11.09 6.93 -17.41
C GLY A 90 -10.61 8.07 -16.51
N LYS A 91 -10.30 7.79 -15.24
CA LYS A 91 -9.85 8.79 -14.26
C LYS A 91 -8.37 9.07 -14.44
N THR A 92 -8.00 10.34 -14.45
CA THR A 92 -6.60 10.77 -14.34
C THR A 92 -6.08 10.52 -12.92
N LEU A 93 -4.78 10.29 -12.76
CA LEU A 93 -4.13 10.15 -11.45
C LEU A 93 -4.50 11.31 -10.49
N SER A 94 -4.48 12.55 -10.98
CA SER A 94 -4.90 13.69 -10.17
C SER A 94 -6.34 13.57 -9.68
N GLN A 95 -7.27 13.09 -10.50
CA GLN A 95 -8.67 12.92 -10.08
C GLN A 95 -8.83 11.78 -9.07
N LEU A 96 -8.05 10.71 -9.23
CA LEU A 96 -8.02 9.60 -8.29
C LEU A 96 -7.58 10.07 -6.89
N TYR A 97 -6.46 10.81 -6.82
CA TYR A 97 -5.94 11.34 -5.56
C TYR A 97 -6.80 12.48 -4.99
N LEU A 98 -7.34 13.35 -5.84
CA LEU A 98 -8.24 14.42 -5.40
C LEU A 98 -9.57 13.89 -4.89
N ALA A 99 -10.10 12.81 -5.49
CA ALA A 99 -11.30 12.15 -4.99
C ALA A 99 -11.08 11.59 -3.58
N ASP A 100 -9.88 11.06 -3.32
CA ASP A 100 -9.48 10.53 -2.02
C ASP A 100 -9.37 11.63 -0.96
N VAL A 101 -8.69 12.73 -1.29
CA VAL A 101 -8.56 13.91 -0.39
C VAL A 101 -9.92 14.57 -0.13
N LYS A 102 -10.80 14.65 -1.14
CA LYS A 102 -12.10 15.29 -1.02
C LYS A 102 -13.15 14.40 -0.34
N SER A 103 -12.98 13.08 -0.35
CA SER A 103 -13.90 12.16 0.32
C SER A 103 -13.80 12.20 1.85
N ASP A 104 -12.75 12.83 2.39
CA ASP A 104 -12.46 12.93 3.83
C ASP A 104 -12.76 14.33 4.41
N SER A 105 -13.44 15.21 3.65
CA SER A 105 -13.93 16.55 4.07
C SER A 105 -15.44 16.65 3.96
#